data_AF-A0A820AXG0-F1
#
_entry.id   AF-A0A820AXG0-F1
#
_cell.length_a   1.000
_cell.length_b   1.000
_cell.length_c   1.000
_cell.angle_alpha   90.00
_cell.angle_beta   90.00
_cell.angle_gamma   90.00
#
_symmetry.space_group_name_H-M   'P 1'
#
loop_
_entity.id
_entity.type
_entity.pdbx_description
1 polymer ?
#
loop_
_entity_poly.entity_id
_entity_poly.type
_entity_poly.pdbx_seq_one_letter_code
_entity_poly.pdbx_strand_id
1 'polypeptide(L)'
;MATQPGSAVGMAESYNENSDPQLAIISLMIPYIHMGIDELDISSSSPLIIADFGSSLGKNSIIAMKIFLKYLQQTNKLVTSPLIVHNDLPTNDWTTLFQLLSEDKSYQGVANGYSFYQQCLPKNSLSMGFTASSMHWLSKIPFNITNHCFHTYGELHERQAYKHQAKLDFNSFIEHRSNELVSGGILVLSIPSYDDQGMESMSNYFDQLYICAQS
;
A
#
# COMPACT_ATOMS: atom_id res chain seq x y z
N MET A 1 -18.95 20.11 0.97
CA MET A 1 -17.97 20.24 2.06
C MET A 1 -16.62 19.91 1.42
N ALA A 2 -15.82 20.94 1.14
CA ALA A 2 -14.65 20.83 0.28
C ALA A 2 -13.52 20.06 0.98
N THR A 3 -13.01 19.02 0.32
CA THR A 3 -11.78 18.33 0.66
C THR A 3 -10.62 19.31 0.54
N GLN A 4 -9.89 19.55 1.63
CA GLN A 4 -8.62 20.29 1.61
C GLN A 4 -7.63 19.54 0.70
N PRO A 5 -7.10 20.16 -0.36
CA PRO A 5 -6.09 19.54 -1.22
C PRO A 5 -4.72 19.89 -0.65
N GLY A 6 -4.00 18.93 -0.09
CA GLY A 6 -2.66 19.24 0.43
C GLY A 6 -1.98 18.13 1.20
N SER A 7 -1.62 17.03 0.55
CA SER A 7 -0.58 16.16 1.10
C SER A 7 0.30 15.41 0.09
N ALA A 8 0.07 15.48 -1.23
CA ALA A 8 0.87 14.65 -2.16
C ALA A 8 1.14 15.22 -3.57
N VAL A 9 0.70 16.44 -3.91
CA VAL A 9 0.74 16.91 -5.32
C VAL A 9 2.17 17.09 -5.85
N GLY A 10 3.17 17.34 -4.98
CA GLY A 10 4.56 17.59 -5.40
C GLY A 10 5.47 16.35 -5.57
N MET A 11 5.11 15.18 -5.02
CA MET A 11 5.95 13.97 -5.15
C MET A 11 5.57 13.08 -6.35
N ALA A 12 4.42 13.33 -6.98
CA ALA A 12 3.91 12.47 -8.05
C ALA A 12 4.75 12.50 -9.34
N GLU A 13 5.52 13.56 -9.61
CA GLU A 13 6.27 13.66 -10.88
C GLU A 13 7.60 12.88 -10.88
N SER A 14 8.21 12.60 -9.71
CA SER A 14 9.54 11.99 -9.62
C SER A 14 9.62 10.77 -8.70
N TYR A 15 8.49 10.30 -8.14
CA TYR A 15 8.51 9.19 -7.19
C TYR A 15 9.17 7.93 -7.75
N ASN A 16 8.90 7.58 -9.02
CA ASN A 16 9.53 6.43 -9.66
C ASN A 16 11.06 6.53 -9.73
N GLU A 17 11.64 7.72 -9.76
CA GLU A 17 13.08 7.92 -9.78
C GLU A 17 13.72 7.88 -8.39
N ASN A 18 12.92 8.01 -7.33
CA ASN A 18 13.38 8.20 -5.95
C ASN A 18 12.82 7.16 -4.97
N SER A 19 12.23 6.06 -5.47
CA SER A 19 11.52 5.06 -4.67
C SER A 19 12.35 3.81 -4.31
N ASP A 20 13.68 3.89 -4.37
CA ASP A 20 14.56 2.76 -4.07
C ASP A 20 14.47 2.27 -2.61
N PRO A 21 14.32 3.14 -1.60
CA PRO A 21 14.04 2.68 -0.23
C PRO A 21 12.76 1.84 -0.12
N GLN A 22 11.69 2.23 -0.82
CA GLN A 22 10.42 1.49 -0.84
C GLN A 22 10.56 0.17 -1.62
N LEU A 23 11.42 0.11 -2.64
CA LEU A 23 11.74 -1.13 -3.33
C LEU A 23 12.54 -2.09 -2.44
N ALA A 24 13.42 -1.57 -1.58
CA ALA A 24 14.12 -2.38 -0.59
C ALA A 24 13.13 -3.01 0.41
N ILE A 25 12.08 -2.29 0.81
CA ILE A 25 11.00 -2.83 1.65
C ILE A 25 10.29 -3.99 0.94
N ILE A 26 9.95 -3.86 -0.35
CA ILE A 26 9.35 -4.97 -1.12
C ILE A 26 10.28 -6.19 -1.16
N SER A 27 11.59 -5.96 -1.27
CA SER A 27 12.58 -7.03 -1.25
C SER A 27 12.60 -7.78 0.08
N LEU A 28 12.46 -7.08 1.21
CA LEU A 28 12.30 -7.67 2.53
C LEU A 28 10.97 -8.43 2.69
N MET A 29 9.96 -8.07 1.91
CA MET A 29 8.64 -8.72 1.94
C MET A 29 8.58 -10.05 1.16
N ILE A 30 9.59 -10.39 0.35
CA ILE A 30 9.58 -11.61 -0.49
C ILE A 30 9.26 -12.89 0.31
N PRO A 31 9.88 -13.16 1.49
CA PRO A 31 9.55 -14.36 2.25
C PRO A 31 8.08 -14.42 2.71
N TYR A 32 7.48 -13.27 3.04
CA TYR A 32 6.08 -13.18 3.45
C TYR A 32 5.12 -13.30 2.26
N ILE A 33 5.51 -12.81 1.08
CA ILE A 33 4.79 -13.05 -0.17
C ILE A 33 4.77 -14.56 -0.47
N HIS A 34 5.91 -15.23 -0.36
CA HIS A 34 5.99 -16.69 -0.57
C HIS A 34 5.13 -17.45 0.44
N MET A 35 5.26 -17.15 1.73
CA MET A 35 4.43 -17.73 2.78
C MET A 35 2.93 -17.53 2.52
N GLY A 36 2.53 -16.32 2.11
CA GLY A 36 1.14 -16.04 1.75
C GLY A 36 0.65 -16.85 0.54
N ILE A 37 1.50 -17.09 -0.45
CA ILE A 37 1.15 -17.92 -1.61
C ILE A 37 1.06 -19.40 -1.21
N ASP A 38 1.93 -19.88 -0.33
CA ASP A 38 1.90 -21.26 0.16
C ASP A 38 0.60 -21.55 0.91
N GLU A 39 0.16 -20.61 1.76
CA GLU A 39 -1.09 -20.67 2.53
C GLU A 39 -2.36 -20.35 1.72
N LEU A 40 -2.23 -19.86 0.48
CA LEU A 40 -3.37 -19.54 -0.38
C LEU A 40 -4.18 -20.82 -0.69
N ASP A 41 -5.40 -20.90 -0.16
CA ASP A 41 -6.30 -22.05 -0.29
C ASP A 41 -7.59 -21.63 -0.99
N ILE A 42 -7.53 -21.53 -2.32
CA ILE A 42 -8.66 -21.10 -3.16
C ILE A 42 -9.03 -22.18 -4.18
N SER A 43 -10.30 -22.25 -4.56
CA SER A 43 -10.75 -23.13 -5.63
C SER A 43 -10.07 -22.78 -6.96
N SER A 44 -9.54 -23.79 -7.66
CA SER A 44 -8.93 -23.65 -8.99
C SER A 44 -9.86 -23.12 -10.09
N SER A 45 -11.17 -23.03 -9.81
CA SER A 45 -12.18 -22.50 -10.72
C SER A 45 -12.44 -20.99 -10.59
N SER A 46 -11.91 -20.35 -9.54
CA SER A 46 -12.10 -18.91 -9.29
C SER A 46 -11.04 -18.09 -10.03
N PRO A 47 -11.39 -16.94 -10.64
CA PRO A 47 -10.39 -16.05 -11.22
C PRO A 47 -9.44 -15.56 -10.12
N LEU A 48 -8.13 -15.64 -10.37
CA LEU A 48 -7.12 -15.16 -9.43
C LEU A 48 -7.05 -13.63 -9.53
N ILE A 49 -7.57 -12.92 -8.53
CA ILE A 49 -7.47 -11.45 -8.44
C ILE A 49 -6.44 -11.10 -7.38
N ILE A 50 -5.41 -10.35 -7.78
CA ILE A 50 -4.37 -9.85 -6.88
C ILE A 50 -4.44 -8.33 -6.91
N ALA A 51 -4.46 -7.68 -5.74
CA ALA A 51 -4.52 -6.23 -5.64
C ALA A 51 -3.33 -5.67 -4.86
N ASP A 52 -2.71 -4.62 -5.40
CA ASP A 52 -1.76 -3.77 -4.67
C ASP A 52 -2.46 -2.48 -4.23
N PHE A 53 -2.60 -2.29 -2.92
CA PHE A 53 -3.23 -1.12 -2.32
C PHE A 53 -2.18 -0.07 -1.94
N GLY A 54 -2.13 1.01 -2.70
CA GLY A 54 -1.07 2.03 -2.66
C GLY A 54 -0.03 1.82 -3.76
N SER A 55 -0.48 1.59 -4.99
CA SER A 55 0.40 1.27 -6.13
C SER A 55 1.27 2.44 -6.62
N SER A 56 0.91 3.66 -6.23
CA SER A 56 1.53 4.91 -6.69
C SER A 56 1.63 4.94 -8.23
N LEU A 57 2.75 5.43 -8.76
CA LEU A 57 3.05 5.53 -10.19
C LEU A 57 3.37 4.18 -10.86
N GLY A 58 3.42 3.08 -10.11
CA GLY A 58 3.49 1.73 -10.68
C GLY A 58 4.86 1.06 -10.74
N LYS A 59 6.02 1.74 -10.73
CA LYS A 59 7.35 1.07 -10.88
C LYS A 59 7.54 -0.08 -9.89
N ASN A 60 7.43 0.26 -8.61
CA ASN A 60 7.64 -0.70 -7.52
C ASN A 60 6.48 -1.71 -7.42
N SER A 61 5.26 -1.26 -7.71
CA SER A 61 4.05 -2.11 -7.75
C SER A 61 4.20 -3.23 -8.79
N ILE A 62 4.62 -2.91 -10.01
CA ILE A 62 4.85 -3.88 -11.09
C ILE A 62 5.92 -4.89 -10.69
N ILE A 63 7.00 -4.45 -10.04
CA ILE A 63 8.04 -5.36 -9.53
C ILE A 63 7.45 -6.31 -8.48
N ALA A 64 6.69 -5.80 -7.51
CA ALA A 64 6.02 -6.64 -6.51
C ALA A 64 5.11 -7.68 -7.17
N MET A 65 4.25 -7.27 -8.10
CA MET A 65 3.32 -8.18 -8.79
C MET A 65 4.07 -9.27 -9.57
N LYS A 66 5.21 -8.97 -10.19
CA LYS A 66 6.04 -9.98 -10.86
C LYS A 66 6.65 -11.00 -9.90
N ILE A 67 6.95 -10.60 -8.66
CA ILE A 67 7.38 -11.54 -7.60
C ILE A 67 6.25 -12.51 -7.26
N PHE A 68 5.02 -12.01 -7.06
CA PHE A 68 3.84 -12.84 -6.85
C PHE A 68 3.64 -13.84 -7.99
N LEU A 69 3.61 -13.36 -9.24
CA LEU A 69 3.35 -14.17 -10.42
C LEU A 69 4.41 -15.27 -10.61
N LYS A 70 5.69 -14.93 -10.42
CA LYS A 70 6.79 -15.88 -10.52
C LYS A 70 6.63 -17.02 -9.52
N TYR A 71 6.30 -16.70 -8.26
CA TYR A 71 6.18 -17.72 -7.22
C TYR A 71 4.89 -18.54 -7.32
N LEU A 72 3.76 -17.91 -7.71
CA LEU A 72 2.52 -18.61 -8.06
C LEU A 72 2.73 -19.62 -9.21
N GLN A 73 3.54 -19.26 -10.20
CA GLN A 73 3.91 -20.17 -11.28
C GLN A 73 4.77 -21.33 -10.77
N GLN A 74 5.76 -21.07 -9.92
CA GLN A 74 6.64 -22.10 -9.35
C GLN A 74 5.88 -23.12 -8.47
N THR A 75 4.82 -22.68 -7.79
CA THR A 75 3.98 -23.51 -6.93
C THR A 75 2.80 -24.15 -7.68
N ASN A 76 2.70 -23.97 -9.00
CA ASN A 76 1.58 -24.42 -9.85
C ASN A 76 0.19 -23.92 -9.39
N LYS A 77 0.14 -22.80 -8.65
CA LYS A 77 -1.10 -22.15 -8.23
C LYS A 77 -1.65 -21.16 -9.26
N LEU A 78 -0.84 -20.82 -10.27
CA LEU A 78 -1.24 -19.99 -11.41
C LEU A 78 -1.98 -20.80 -12.48
N VAL A 79 -3.18 -21.29 -12.16
CA VAL A 79 -4.00 -22.13 -13.07
C VAL A 79 -4.59 -21.31 -14.22
N THR A 80 -4.96 -20.06 -13.96
CA THR A 80 -5.50 -19.11 -14.95
C THR A 80 -4.69 -17.82 -14.94
N SER A 81 -4.78 -17.05 -16.03
CA SER A 81 -4.21 -15.70 -16.06
C SER A 81 -4.87 -14.85 -14.97
N PRO A 82 -4.10 -14.22 -14.06
CA PRO A 82 -4.68 -13.41 -13.00
C PRO A 82 -5.05 -12.01 -13.50
N LEU A 83 -6.03 -11.42 -12.85
CA LEU A 83 -6.30 -9.99 -12.94
C LEU A 83 -5.51 -9.28 -11.85
N ILE A 84 -4.63 -8.36 -12.24
CA ILE A 84 -3.87 -7.53 -11.30
C ILE A 84 -4.54 -6.17 -11.17
N VAL A 85 -4.84 -5.76 -9.94
CA VAL A 85 -5.47 -4.48 -9.62
C VAL A 85 -4.45 -3.58 -8.93
N HIS A 86 -4.11 -2.47 -9.57
CA HIS A 86 -3.30 -1.40 -8.98
C HIS A 86 -4.27 -0.36 -8.38
N ASN A 87 -4.37 -0.32 -7.06
CA ASN A 87 -5.24 0.59 -6.34
C ASN A 87 -4.44 1.75 -5.74
N ASP A 88 -4.99 2.95 -5.87
CA ASP A 88 -4.46 4.19 -5.28
C ASP A 88 -5.58 5.25 -5.24
N LEU A 89 -5.28 6.43 -4.69
CA LEU A 89 -6.22 7.55 -4.64
C LEU A 89 -6.64 8.01 -6.05
N PRO A 90 -7.85 8.55 -6.22
CA PRO A 90 -8.31 9.12 -7.49
C PRO A 90 -7.34 10.14 -8.11
N THR A 91 -6.58 10.83 -7.26
CA THR A 91 -5.61 11.89 -7.62
C THR A 91 -4.24 11.35 -8.03
N ASN A 92 -4.02 10.03 -8.06
CA ASN A 92 -2.78 9.45 -8.53
C ASN A 92 -2.53 9.74 -10.02
N ASP A 93 -1.27 9.71 -10.46
CA ASP A 93 -0.95 9.78 -11.89
C ASP A 93 -1.14 8.40 -12.54
N TRP A 94 -2.37 8.15 -12.96
CA TRP A 94 -2.76 6.96 -13.69
C TRP A 94 -2.13 6.88 -15.08
N THR A 95 -1.74 8.01 -15.68
CA THR A 95 -1.15 8.03 -17.02
C THR A 95 0.20 7.34 -17.02
N THR A 96 1.06 7.68 -16.04
CA THR A 96 2.36 7.02 -15.87
C THR A 96 2.20 5.53 -15.60
N LEU A 97 1.26 5.14 -14.73
CA LEU A 97 0.99 3.72 -14.48
C LEU A 97 0.60 2.99 -15.78
N PHE A 98 -0.33 3.54 -16.56
CA PHE A 98 -0.77 2.91 -17.81
C PHE A 98 0.33 2.83 -18.85
N GLN A 99 1.23 3.82 -18.93
CA GLN A 99 2.40 3.75 -19.81
C GLN A 99 3.32 2.58 -19.42
N LEU A 100 3.65 2.43 -18.14
CA LEU A 100 4.47 1.31 -17.65
C LEU A 100 3.79 -0.05 -17.89
N LEU A 101 2.49 -0.17 -17.64
CA LEU A 101 1.73 -1.40 -17.94
C LEU A 101 1.62 -1.67 -19.45
N SER A 102 1.65 -0.62 -20.28
CA SER A 102 1.67 -0.81 -21.73
C SER A 102 3.00 -1.37 -22.22
N GLU A 103 4.09 -1.14 -21.51
CA GLU A 103 5.42 -1.68 -21.80
C GLU A 103 5.63 -3.07 -21.19
N ASP A 104 5.12 -3.32 -19.98
CA ASP A 104 5.21 -4.62 -19.30
C ASP A 104 4.05 -5.56 -19.71
N LYS A 105 4.35 -6.55 -20.55
CA LYS A 105 3.38 -7.54 -21.05
C LYS A 105 3.25 -8.79 -20.18
N SER A 106 3.77 -8.78 -18.95
CA SER A 106 3.78 -9.99 -18.10
C SER A 106 2.40 -10.38 -17.55
N TYR A 107 1.43 -9.46 -17.47
CA TYR A 107 0.07 -9.72 -17.00
C TYR A 107 -0.94 -8.68 -17.51
N GLN A 108 -2.22 -8.92 -17.24
CA GLN A 108 -3.29 -7.93 -17.45
C GLN A 108 -3.47 -7.12 -16.16
N GLY A 109 -3.16 -5.82 -16.22
CA GLY A 109 -3.29 -4.89 -15.11
C GLY A 109 -4.45 -3.90 -15.32
N VAL A 110 -5.18 -3.58 -14.25
CA VAL A 110 -6.21 -2.53 -14.22
C VAL A 110 -5.95 -1.55 -13.08
N ALA A 111 -6.39 -0.31 -13.27
CA ALA A 111 -6.35 0.72 -12.24
C ALA A 111 -7.67 0.75 -11.44
N ASN A 112 -7.56 1.01 -10.14
CA ASN A 112 -8.70 1.20 -9.24
C ASN A 112 -8.48 2.47 -8.42
N GLY A 113 -9.16 3.56 -8.81
CA GLY A 113 -9.00 4.88 -8.18
C GLY A 113 -9.93 5.09 -6.99
N TYR A 114 -9.72 4.37 -5.90
CA TYR A 114 -10.47 4.51 -4.65
C TYR A 114 -9.52 4.53 -3.46
N SER A 115 -9.90 5.26 -2.40
CA SER A 115 -9.18 5.11 -1.13
C SER A 115 -9.33 3.68 -0.62
N PHE A 116 -8.21 3.00 -0.38
CA PHE A 116 -8.15 1.72 0.31
C PHE A 116 -8.75 1.71 1.73
N TYR A 117 -9.12 2.84 2.32
CA TYR A 117 -9.91 2.86 3.56
C TYR A 117 -11.41 2.67 3.31
N GLN A 118 -11.82 2.44 2.06
CA GLN A 118 -13.16 2.11 1.61
C GLN A 118 -13.16 0.76 0.90
N GLN A 119 -14.34 0.26 0.51
CA GLN A 119 -14.45 -0.92 -0.35
C GLN A 119 -14.02 -0.56 -1.79
N CYS A 120 -12.99 -1.24 -2.29
CA CYS A 120 -12.40 -1.06 -3.61
C CYS A 120 -12.82 -2.16 -4.60
N LEU A 121 -13.16 -3.35 -4.09
CA LEU A 121 -13.47 -4.53 -4.90
C LEU A 121 -14.84 -5.14 -4.52
N PRO A 122 -15.47 -5.92 -5.41
CA PRO A 122 -16.66 -6.69 -5.05
C PRO A 122 -16.39 -7.66 -3.88
N LYS A 123 -17.44 -7.96 -3.11
CA LYS A 123 -17.33 -8.94 -2.01
C LYS A 123 -16.93 -10.31 -2.54
N ASN A 124 -16.08 -11.04 -1.80
CA ASN A 124 -15.61 -12.38 -2.16
C ASN A 124 -15.02 -12.46 -3.59
N SER A 125 -14.16 -11.52 -3.95
CA SER A 125 -13.51 -11.48 -5.27
C SER A 125 -11.98 -11.44 -5.19
N LEU A 126 -11.41 -10.90 -4.11
CA LEU A 126 -9.98 -10.74 -3.94
C LEU A 126 -9.33 -12.06 -3.48
N SER A 127 -8.36 -12.56 -4.24
CA SER A 127 -7.59 -13.75 -3.85
C SER A 127 -6.40 -13.37 -2.97
N MET A 128 -5.64 -12.34 -3.36
CA MET A 128 -4.52 -11.85 -2.59
C MET A 128 -4.46 -10.32 -2.57
N GLY A 129 -4.38 -9.71 -1.39
CA GLY A 129 -4.09 -8.30 -1.23
C GLY A 129 -2.65 -8.08 -0.80
N PHE A 130 -2.03 -7.03 -1.33
CA PHE A 130 -0.70 -6.57 -0.99
C PHE A 130 -0.74 -5.08 -0.67
N THR A 131 0.04 -4.64 0.31
CA THR A 131 0.36 -3.22 0.48
C THR A 131 1.74 -3.10 1.09
N ALA A 132 2.52 -2.16 0.57
CA ALA A 132 3.81 -1.80 1.13
C ALA A 132 3.92 -0.30 1.31
N SER A 133 4.29 0.13 2.52
CA SER A 133 4.59 1.54 2.83
C SER A 133 3.49 2.52 2.44
N SER A 134 2.22 2.13 2.61
CA SER A 134 1.08 2.98 2.24
C SER A 134 0.13 3.26 3.41
N MET A 135 -0.04 2.31 4.33
CA MET A 135 -0.99 2.43 5.45
C MET A 135 -0.58 3.46 6.53
N HIS A 136 0.62 4.06 6.45
CA HIS A 136 1.00 5.16 7.34
C HIS A 136 0.37 6.51 6.90
N TRP A 137 -0.14 6.59 5.67
CA TRP A 137 -0.93 7.73 5.21
C TRP A 137 -2.34 7.62 5.76
N LEU A 138 -2.68 8.50 6.70
CA LEU A 138 -4.02 8.55 7.30
C LEU A 138 -5.05 9.07 6.31
N SER A 139 -6.32 8.68 6.50
CA SER A 139 -7.43 9.12 5.65
C SER A 139 -7.71 10.62 5.74
N LYS A 140 -7.29 11.26 6.84
CA LYS A 140 -7.36 12.69 7.08
C LYS A 140 -6.31 13.14 8.09
N ILE A 141 -6.02 14.44 8.09
CA ILE A 141 -5.24 15.10 9.12
C ILE A 141 -6.14 15.33 10.34
N PRO A 142 -5.87 14.69 11.50
CA PRO A 142 -6.74 14.83 12.67
C PRO A 142 -6.45 16.09 13.49
N PHE A 143 -5.23 16.62 13.40
CA PHE A 143 -4.80 17.80 14.15
C PHE A 143 -3.61 18.49 13.45
N ASN A 144 -3.48 19.82 13.61
CA ASN A 144 -2.30 20.54 13.14
C ASN A 144 -1.20 20.45 14.19
N ILE A 145 -0.07 19.82 13.84
CA ILE A 145 1.07 19.70 14.75
C ILE A 145 1.71 21.08 14.96
N THR A 146 1.88 21.47 16.22
CA THR A 146 2.31 22.83 16.57
C THR A 146 3.82 23.03 16.64
N ASN A 147 4.59 21.97 16.91
CA ASN A 147 6.02 22.03 17.24
C ASN A 147 6.91 21.18 16.32
N HIS A 148 6.34 20.48 15.33
CA HIS A 148 7.05 19.61 14.40
C HIS A 148 6.22 19.41 13.11
N CYS A 149 6.81 18.85 12.06
CA CYS A 149 6.08 18.40 10.87
C CYS A 149 5.61 16.93 10.94
N PHE A 150 5.98 16.20 12.00
CA PHE A 150 5.68 14.79 12.20
C PHE A 150 4.99 14.59 13.53
N HIS A 151 3.84 13.92 13.52
CA HIS A 151 3.01 13.74 14.69
C HIS A 151 3.72 13.03 15.85
N THR A 152 4.70 12.16 15.60
CA THR A 152 5.49 11.47 16.62
C THR A 152 6.19 12.41 17.61
N TYR A 153 6.49 13.65 17.19
CA TYR A 153 7.12 14.69 17.99
C TYR A 153 6.14 15.72 18.54
N GLY A 154 4.86 15.56 18.23
CA GLY A 154 3.78 16.42 18.68
C GLY A 154 3.51 16.34 20.18
N GLU A 155 2.76 17.32 20.67
CA GLU A 155 2.23 17.33 22.03
C GLU A 155 1.38 16.08 22.30
N LEU A 156 1.21 15.72 23.57
CA LEU A 156 0.51 14.48 23.95
C LEU A 156 -0.89 14.37 23.30
N HIS A 157 -1.65 15.46 23.28
CA HIS A 157 -3.00 15.49 22.71
C HIS A 157 -2.98 15.36 21.17
N GLU A 158 -1.96 15.89 20.49
CA GLU A 158 -1.77 15.76 19.05
C GLU A 158 -1.45 14.30 18.69
N ARG A 159 -0.48 13.69 19.40
CA ARG A 159 -0.13 12.26 19.25
C ARG A 159 -1.32 11.35 19.49
N GLN A 160 -2.14 11.64 20.50
CA GLN A 160 -3.37 10.88 20.78
C GLN A 160 -4.39 10.99 19.65
N ALA A 161 -4.55 12.18 19.05
CA ALA A 161 -5.46 12.38 17.92
C ALA A 161 -5.01 11.57 16.68
N TYR A 162 -3.71 11.58 16.37
CA TYR A 162 -3.15 10.75 15.28
C TYR A 162 -3.28 9.25 15.56
N LYS A 163 -2.99 8.81 16.78
CA LYS A 163 -3.18 7.40 17.18
C LYS A 163 -4.63 6.96 17.06
N HIS A 164 -5.57 7.82 17.45
CA HIS A 164 -7.00 7.55 17.30
C HIS A 164 -7.40 7.40 15.83
N GLN A 165 -6.93 8.31 14.97
CA GLN A 165 -7.20 8.25 13.54
C GLN A 165 -6.58 7.01 12.87
N ALA A 166 -5.33 6.68 13.17
CA ALA A 166 -4.65 5.48 12.69
C ALA A 166 -5.42 4.20 13.07
N LYS A 167 -5.99 4.15 14.28
CA LYS A 167 -6.82 3.02 14.72
C LYS A 167 -8.11 2.90 13.89
N LEU A 168 -8.79 4.02 13.62
CA LEU A 168 -10.00 4.02 12.79
C LEU A 168 -9.70 3.56 11.36
N ASP A 169 -8.61 4.10 10.78
CA ASP A 169 -8.18 3.79 9.42
C ASP A 169 -7.76 2.32 9.27
N PHE A 170 -6.97 1.80 10.23
CA PHE A 170 -6.59 0.38 10.25
C PHE A 170 -7.81 -0.54 10.34
N ASN A 171 -8.76 -0.23 11.23
CA ASN A 171 -9.99 -1.01 11.36
C ASN A 171 -10.81 -0.99 10.06
N SER A 172 -10.96 0.18 9.44
CA SER A 172 -11.68 0.33 8.16
C SER A 172 -11.00 -0.47 7.04
N PHE A 173 -9.68 -0.42 6.96
CA PHE A 173 -8.91 -1.21 5.99
C PHE A 173 -9.17 -2.70 6.19
N ILE A 174 -8.98 -3.24 7.39
CA ILE A 174 -9.16 -4.67 7.67
C ILE A 174 -10.61 -5.11 7.42
N GLU A 175 -11.59 -4.32 7.83
CA GLU A 175 -13.01 -4.61 7.58
C GLU A 175 -13.30 -4.71 6.08
N HIS A 176 -12.89 -3.73 5.29
CA HIS A 176 -13.14 -3.76 3.84
C HIS A 176 -12.37 -4.87 3.14
N ARG A 177 -11.09 -5.08 3.46
CA ARG A 177 -10.31 -6.18 2.87
C ARG A 177 -10.90 -7.54 3.22
N SER A 178 -11.33 -7.74 4.47
CA SER A 178 -11.98 -9.00 4.87
C SER A 178 -13.27 -9.30 4.11
N ASN A 179 -14.04 -8.27 3.75
CA ASN A 179 -15.26 -8.42 2.95
C ASN A 179 -14.96 -8.70 1.47
N GLU A 180 -13.83 -8.24 0.96
CA GLU A 180 -13.40 -8.41 -0.42
C GLU A 180 -12.75 -9.76 -0.66
N LEU A 181 -12.02 -10.30 0.33
CA LEU A 181 -11.34 -11.58 0.22
C LEU A 181 -12.31 -12.74 -0.05
N VAL A 182 -11.89 -13.65 -0.91
CA VAL A 182 -12.50 -14.98 -0.99
C VAL A 182 -12.16 -15.80 0.26
N SER A 183 -12.93 -16.85 0.52
CA SER A 183 -12.52 -17.86 1.52
C SER A 183 -11.14 -18.42 1.17
N GLY A 184 -10.22 -18.42 2.14
CA GLY A 184 -8.82 -18.84 1.95
C GLY A 184 -7.93 -17.82 1.23
N GLY A 185 -8.44 -16.62 0.94
CA GLY A 185 -7.64 -15.50 0.43
C GLY A 185 -6.71 -14.90 1.48
N ILE A 186 -5.66 -14.23 1.03
CA ILE A 186 -4.53 -13.79 1.88
C ILE A 186 -4.27 -12.30 1.75
N LEU A 187 -3.90 -11.63 2.85
CA LEU A 187 -3.35 -10.27 2.85
C LEU A 187 -1.91 -10.28 3.30
N VAL A 188 -1.04 -9.62 2.54
CA VAL A 188 0.37 -9.41 2.86
C VAL A 188 0.60 -7.91 3.04
N LEU A 189 0.96 -7.48 4.24
CA LEU A 189 1.04 -6.06 4.60
C LEU A 189 2.44 -5.69 5.10
N SER A 190 2.94 -4.54 4.67
CA SER A 190 4.11 -3.89 5.25
C SER A 190 3.76 -2.47 5.70
N ILE A 191 3.90 -2.22 7.00
CA ILE A 191 3.53 -0.97 7.65
C ILE A 191 4.76 -0.49 8.46
N PRO A 192 5.22 0.76 8.29
CA PRO A 192 6.20 1.34 9.20
C PRO A 192 5.69 1.23 10.64
N SER A 193 6.56 0.76 11.55
CA SER A 193 6.21 0.55 12.95
C SER A 193 7.31 1.04 13.88
N TYR A 194 7.01 1.03 15.16
CA TYR A 194 8.03 1.14 16.20
C TYR A 194 8.78 -0.18 16.33
N ASP A 195 10.07 -0.12 16.62
CA ASP A 195 10.84 -1.27 17.07
C ASP A 195 10.54 -1.62 18.54
N ASP A 196 11.16 -2.68 19.05
CA ASP A 196 10.98 -3.14 20.43
C ASP A 196 11.43 -2.13 21.49
N GLN A 197 12.20 -1.11 21.09
CA GLN A 197 12.68 -0.02 21.95
C GLN A 197 11.76 1.21 21.86
N GLY A 198 10.68 1.13 21.06
CA GLY A 198 9.75 2.23 20.84
C GLY A 198 10.27 3.29 19.87
N MET A 199 11.34 3.01 19.13
CA MET A 199 11.87 3.91 18.09
C MET A 199 11.14 3.65 16.78
N GLU A 200 10.63 4.71 16.15
CA GLU A 200 9.98 4.61 14.85
C GLU A 200 11.01 4.25 13.77
N SER A 201 10.67 3.35 12.86
CA SER A 201 11.59 2.87 11.80
C SER A 201 12.14 3.98 10.89
N MET A 202 11.61 5.21 10.97
CA MET A 202 12.04 6.38 10.19
C MET A 202 12.38 7.62 11.06
N SER A 203 12.57 7.46 12.37
CA SER A 203 12.81 8.58 13.32
C SER A 203 13.95 9.53 12.87
N ASN A 204 15.13 8.99 12.59
CA ASN A 204 16.29 9.78 12.17
C ASN A 204 16.06 10.56 10.86
N TYR A 205 15.22 10.02 9.98
CA TYR A 205 14.88 10.67 8.72
C TYR A 205 13.90 11.84 8.95
N PHE A 206 12.94 11.65 9.85
CA PHE A 206 11.95 12.68 10.20
C PHE A 206 12.56 13.90 10.87
N ASP A 207 13.53 13.69 11.76
CA ASP A 207 14.26 14.81 12.38
C ASP A 207 15.06 15.62 11.34
N GLN A 208 15.73 14.95 10.40
CA GLN A 208 16.47 15.64 9.32
C GLN A 208 15.54 16.42 8.40
N LEU A 209 14.40 15.84 8.01
CA LEU A 209 13.39 16.55 7.20
C LEU A 209 12.85 17.78 7.91
N TYR A 210 12.61 17.70 9.22
CA TYR A 210 12.14 18.84 9.99
C TYR A 210 13.17 19.96 10.05
N ILE A 211 14.44 19.62 10.30
CA ILE A 211 15.55 20.59 10.29
C ILE A 211 15.64 21.30 8.93
N CYS A 212 15.58 20.55 7.82
CA CYS A 212 15.58 21.13 6.48
C CYS A 212 14.34 21.99 6.17
N ALA A 213 13.18 21.68 6.75
CA ALA A 213 11.97 22.47 6.54
C ALA A 213 11.98 23.82 7.28
N GLN A 214 12.87 23.98 8.27
CA GLN A 214 13.05 25.22 9.03
C GLN A 214 14.11 26.16 8.45
N SER A 215 14.96 25.69 7.52
CA SER A 215 16.02 26.46 6.87
C SER A 215 15.56 27.13 5.58
#